data_AF-A0A382QH20-F1
#
_entry.id   AF-A0A382QH20-F1
#
_cell.length_a   1.000
_cell.length_b   1.000
_cell.length_c   1.000
_cell.angle_alpha   90.00
_cell.angle_beta   90.00
_cell.angle_gamma   90.00
#
_symmetry.space_group_name_H-M   'P 1'
#
loop_
_entity.id
_entity.type
_entity.pdbx_description
1 polymer ?
#
loop_
_entity_poly.entity_id
_entity_poly.type
_entity_poly.pdbx_seq_one_letter_code
_entity_poly.pdbx_strand_id
1 'polypeptide(L)'
;VKITPLIQFFSRQASYFVAVGIILLFVLFNSLAGCSSRAPLARVFSGFDVTFSRPYENSQAYRIFRRTYDEYALKNTIRMQQLKHFSDAFNRVRKEYLQEVDENHLLAAAVEGIKKLNGRRGTLQPVAVTEAALDALVGTLDPHSSYLNPDEYKDSRVVTSGEFGGLGIEINMNQNYKVIEIISPITDTPAYRAGLKAGDLITHVDGVSIKGRDIRYAVKMLRGKPNTDVRLTIQRQGNSPFDVTITRAKIQIESVKWETVGGIGVVRITHFISNSEQALEDALQKIFRKLNDKMSGLVLDLRSNPGGLLDQSVGVADAFLSNGEIVS
;
A
#
# COMPACT_ATOMS: atom_id res chain seq x y z
N VAL A 1 -34.58 -35.48 -63.82
CA VAL A 1 -33.84 -36.30 -62.83
C VAL A 1 -33.77 -35.52 -61.53
N LYS A 2 -34.29 -36.09 -60.43
CA LYS A 2 -34.61 -35.39 -59.16
C LYS A 2 -33.34 -35.14 -58.32
N ILE A 3 -33.08 -33.88 -57.93
CA ILE A 3 -31.94 -33.48 -57.05
C ILE A 3 -32.40 -33.35 -55.57
N THR A 4 -33.55 -33.90 -55.22
CA THR A 4 -34.10 -33.79 -53.85
C THR A 4 -33.43 -34.68 -52.78
N PRO A 5 -32.77 -35.83 -53.05
CA PRO A 5 -32.28 -36.69 -51.97
C PRO A 5 -30.88 -36.32 -51.43
N LEU A 6 -30.09 -35.47 -52.09
CA LEU A 6 -28.72 -35.16 -51.65
C LEU A 6 -28.68 -34.13 -50.50
N ILE A 7 -29.64 -33.20 -50.45
CA ILE A 7 -29.68 -32.12 -49.44
C ILE A 7 -30.13 -32.65 -48.07
N GLN A 8 -31.03 -33.64 -48.02
CA GLN A 8 -31.45 -34.27 -46.77
C GLN A 8 -30.33 -35.12 -46.12
N PHE A 9 -29.45 -35.73 -46.92
CA PHE A 9 -28.32 -36.52 -46.40
C PHE A 9 -27.27 -35.64 -45.70
N PHE A 10 -26.95 -34.47 -46.27
CA PHE A 10 -26.00 -33.53 -45.66
C PHE A 10 -26.57 -32.82 -44.41
N SER A 11 -27.87 -32.51 -44.38
CA SER A 11 -28.51 -31.88 -43.20
C SER A 11 -28.56 -32.82 -41.98
N ARG A 12 -28.69 -34.13 -42.19
CA ARG A 12 -28.69 -35.12 -41.10
C ARG A 12 -27.29 -35.38 -40.54
N GLN A 13 -26.26 -35.37 -41.38
CA GLN A 13 -24.87 -35.50 -40.88
C GLN A 13 -24.40 -34.25 -40.13
N ALA A 14 -24.76 -33.05 -40.56
CA ALA A 14 -24.41 -31.82 -39.85
C ALA A 14 -24.99 -31.77 -38.42
N SER A 15 -26.25 -32.20 -38.25
CA SER A 15 -26.89 -32.27 -36.92
C SER A 15 -26.26 -33.34 -36.01
N TYR A 16 -25.78 -34.46 -36.57
CA TYR A 16 -25.05 -35.48 -35.81
C TYR A 16 -23.64 -35.02 -35.41
N PHE A 17 -22.91 -34.28 -36.26
CA PHE A 17 -21.60 -33.73 -35.90
C PHE A 17 -21.70 -32.61 -34.85
N VAL A 18 -22.75 -31.79 -34.89
CA VAL A 18 -23.02 -30.78 -33.85
C VAL A 18 -23.45 -31.43 -32.53
N ALA A 19 -24.31 -32.45 -32.56
CA ALA A 19 -24.74 -33.16 -31.36
C ALA A 19 -23.60 -33.99 -30.72
N VAL A 20 -22.80 -34.70 -31.52
CA VAL A 20 -21.63 -35.45 -31.03
C VAL A 20 -20.54 -34.49 -30.53
N GLY A 21 -20.34 -33.33 -31.17
CA GLY A 21 -19.44 -32.28 -30.70
C GLY A 21 -19.85 -31.68 -29.35
N ILE A 22 -21.15 -31.44 -29.13
CA ILE A 22 -21.68 -30.90 -27.86
C ILE A 22 -21.61 -31.96 -26.73
N ILE A 23 -21.88 -33.24 -27.05
CA ILE A 23 -21.79 -34.33 -26.08
C ILE A 23 -20.32 -34.63 -25.71
N LEU A 24 -19.37 -34.58 -26.67
CA LEU A 24 -17.94 -34.71 -26.36
C LEU A 24 -17.44 -33.53 -25.50
N LEU A 25 -17.94 -32.31 -25.75
CA LEU A 25 -17.63 -31.14 -24.91
C LEU A 25 -18.15 -31.33 -23.48
N PHE A 26 -19.37 -31.84 -23.30
CA PHE A 26 -19.95 -32.09 -21.97
C PHE A 26 -19.30 -33.25 -21.21
N VAL A 27 -18.84 -34.30 -21.91
CA VAL A 27 -18.17 -35.45 -21.28
C VAL A 27 -16.72 -35.12 -20.90
N LEU A 28 -16.04 -34.24 -21.65
CA LEU A 28 -14.71 -33.74 -21.29
C LEU A 28 -14.72 -32.64 -20.22
N PHE A 29 -15.84 -31.93 -20.02
CA PHE A 29 -15.95 -30.91 -18.96
C PHE A 29 -15.99 -31.53 -17.56
N ASN A 30 -16.57 -32.72 -17.38
CA ASN A 30 -16.61 -33.39 -16.07
C ASN A 30 -15.29 -34.09 -15.69
N SER A 31 -14.35 -34.22 -16.62
CA SER A 31 -13.05 -34.86 -16.39
C SER A 31 -11.87 -33.86 -16.31
N LEU A 32 -12.12 -32.57 -16.52
CA LEU A 32 -11.13 -31.49 -16.38
C LEU A 32 -11.36 -30.59 -15.15
N ALA A 33 -12.36 -30.89 -14.31
CA ALA A 33 -12.56 -30.26 -13.01
C ALA A 33 -11.63 -30.83 -11.91
N GLY A 34 -10.39 -31.16 -12.28
CA GLY A 34 -9.38 -31.70 -11.38
C GLY A 34 -8.01 -31.09 -11.65
N CYS A 35 -7.54 -30.30 -10.69
CA CYS A 35 -6.15 -29.88 -10.48
C CYS A 35 -5.54 -28.76 -11.37
N SER A 36 -5.21 -27.67 -10.66
CA SER A 36 -4.15 -26.69 -10.90
C SER A 36 -4.39 -25.52 -11.87
N SER A 37 -4.12 -24.33 -11.35
CA SER A 37 -4.25 -22.99 -11.94
C SER A 37 -3.17 -22.63 -12.99
N ARG A 38 -2.68 -23.60 -13.79
CA ARG A 38 -1.62 -23.36 -14.79
C ARG A 38 -1.90 -23.94 -16.18
N ALA A 39 -3.16 -24.00 -16.62
CA ALA A 39 -3.48 -24.35 -18.00
C ALA A 39 -3.38 -23.13 -18.96
N PRO A 40 -2.72 -23.24 -20.14
CA PRO A 40 -2.60 -22.16 -21.13
C PRO A 40 -3.94 -21.58 -21.62
N LEU A 41 -5.01 -22.38 -21.56
CA LEU A 41 -6.36 -21.95 -21.93
C LEU A 41 -6.91 -20.85 -21.02
N ALA A 42 -6.50 -20.77 -19.75
CA ALA A 42 -6.95 -19.72 -18.84
C ALA A 42 -6.50 -18.31 -19.27
N ARG A 43 -5.40 -18.21 -20.05
CA ARG A 43 -4.91 -16.93 -20.63
C ARG A 43 -5.61 -16.54 -21.94
N VAL A 44 -6.28 -17.47 -22.61
CA VAL A 44 -7.03 -17.17 -23.85
C VAL A 44 -8.42 -16.60 -23.50
N PHE A 45 -8.97 -16.95 -22.34
CA PHE A 45 -10.26 -16.43 -21.87
C PHE A 45 -10.18 -15.11 -21.08
N SER A 46 -8.98 -14.61 -20.73
CA SER A 46 -8.83 -13.28 -20.09
C SER A 46 -9.05 -12.10 -21.05
N GLY A 47 -9.22 -12.36 -22.35
CA GLY A 47 -9.50 -11.35 -23.38
C GLY A 47 -10.97 -11.19 -23.77
N PHE A 48 -11.88 -11.98 -23.19
CA PHE A 48 -13.31 -11.86 -23.40
C PHE A 48 -13.96 -11.34 -22.12
N ASP A 49 -14.45 -10.09 -22.14
CA ASP A 49 -15.37 -9.52 -21.15
C ASP A 49 -16.73 -10.24 -21.25
N VAL A 50 -16.78 -11.52 -20.90
CA VAL A 50 -18.03 -12.15 -20.51
C VAL A 50 -18.25 -11.74 -19.07
N THR A 51 -19.15 -10.80 -18.84
CA THR A 51 -19.63 -10.44 -17.51
C THR A 51 -20.35 -11.63 -16.88
N PHE A 52 -19.58 -12.56 -16.30
CA PHE A 52 -20.10 -13.39 -15.23
C PHE A 52 -20.41 -12.45 -14.07
N SER A 53 -21.67 -12.02 -13.97
CA SER A 53 -22.17 -11.32 -12.78
C SER A 53 -21.75 -12.14 -11.57
N ARG A 54 -21.05 -11.49 -10.62
CA ARG A 54 -20.51 -12.23 -9.49
C ARG A 54 -21.69 -12.69 -8.62
N PRO A 55 -21.72 -13.92 -8.08
CA PRO A 55 -22.89 -14.45 -7.38
C PRO A 55 -23.44 -13.53 -6.28
N TYR A 56 -22.56 -12.81 -5.57
CA TYR A 56 -22.94 -11.86 -4.52
C TYR A 56 -23.68 -10.62 -5.04
N GLU A 57 -23.55 -10.26 -6.32
CA GLU A 57 -24.21 -9.06 -6.88
C GLU A 57 -25.73 -9.20 -6.91
N ASN A 58 -26.23 -10.43 -6.83
CA ASN A 58 -27.66 -10.73 -6.73
C ASN A 58 -28.17 -10.72 -5.28
N SER A 59 -27.30 -10.52 -4.28
CA SER A 59 -27.70 -10.48 -2.87
C SER A 59 -28.50 -9.21 -2.54
N GLN A 60 -29.35 -9.31 -1.52
CA GLN A 60 -30.07 -8.13 -1.01
C GLN A 60 -29.10 -7.09 -0.43
N ALA A 61 -28.07 -7.53 0.30
CA ALA A 61 -27.07 -6.64 0.88
C ALA A 61 -26.33 -5.83 -0.20
N TYR A 62 -25.91 -6.47 -1.30
CA TYR A 62 -25.25 -5.76 -2.39
C TYR A 62 -26.18 -4.77 -3.10
N ARG A 63 -27.47 -5.10 -3.27
CA ARG A 63 -28.45 -4.15 -3.80
C ARG A 63 -28.61 -2.91 -2.90
N ILE A 64 -28.59 -3.09 -1.58
CA ILE A 64 -28.64 -1.98 -0.62
C ILE A 64 -27.38 -1.12 -0.73
N PHE A 65 -26.21 -1.75 -0.76
CA PHE A 65 -24.93 -1.07 -0.98
C PHE A 65 -24.95 -0.27 -2.28
N ARG A 66 -25.29 -0.91 -3.40
CA ARG A 66 -25.31 -0.28 -4.73
C ARG A 66 -26.24 0.92 -4.78
N ARG A 67 -27.43 0.81 -4.19
CA ARG A 67 -28.39 1.92 -4.09
C ARG A 67 -27.82 3.07 -3.27
N THR A 68 -27.25 2.77 -2.11
CA THR A 68 -26.63 3.79 -1.24
C THR A 68 -25.48 4.49 -1.96
N TYR A 69 -24.63 3.74 -2.64
CA TYR A 69 -23.55 4.29 -3.44
C TYR A 69 -24.06 5.26 -4.51
N ASP A 70 -25.06 4.86 -5.30
CA ASP A 70 -25.63 5.69 -6.36
C ASP A 70 -26.41 6.91 -5.83
N GLU A 71 -26.91 6.84 -4.60
CA GLU A 71 -27.57 7.96 -3.90
C GLU A 71 -26.57 9.04 -3.46
N TYR A 72 -25.37 8.67 -3.03
CA TYR A 72 -24.37 9.62 -2.52
C TYR A 72 -23.38 10.10 -3.59
N ALA A 73 -22.94 9.20 -4.47
CA ALA A 73 -21.92 9.49 -5.47
C ALA A 73 -22.45 10.37 -6.62
N LEU A 74 -21.67 11.38 -6.96
CA LEU A 74 -21.89 12.25 -8.12
C LEU A 74 -21.92 11.41 -9.41
N LYS A 75 -22.92 11.67 -10.26
CA LYS A 75 -23.03 11.03 -11.58
C LYS A 75 -22.00 11.62 -12.55
N ASN A 76 -20.84 10.98 -12.68
CA ASN A 76 -19.79 11.34 -13.62
C ASN A 76 -19.18 10.10 -14.30
N THR A 77 -18.17 10.32 -15.16
CA THR A 77 -17.51 9.27 -15.96
C THR A 77 -16.77 8.23 -15.12
N ILE A 78 -16.23 8.61 -13.95
CA ILE A 78 -15.42 7.71 -13.11
C ILE A 78 -16.26 6.88 -12.14
N ARG A 79 -17.55 7.18 -11.97
CA ARG A 79 -18.42 6.50 -10.99
C ARG A 79 -18.46 4.97 -11.17
N MET A 80 -18.55 4.49 -12.41
CA MET A 80 -18.58 3.05 -12.69
C MET A 80 -17.24 2.38 -12.42
N GLN A 81 -16.13 3.08 -12.72
CA GLN A 81 -14.79 2.61 -12.40
C GLN A 81 -14.59 2.48 -10.88
N GLN A 82 -15.02 3.49 -10.12
CA GLN A 82 -14.90 3.50 -8.66
C GLN A 82 -15.77 2.43 -7.99
N LEU A 83 -16.96 2.14 -8.53
CA LEU A 83 -17.74 0.99 -8.11
C LEU A 83 -17.03 -0.34 -8.43
N LYS A 84 -16.43 -0.47 -9.62
CA LYS A 84 -15.67 -1.67 -9.98
C LYS A 84 -14.52 -1.90 -9.01
N HIS A 85 -13.79 -0.85 -8.64
CA HIS A 85 -12.71 -0.94 -7.63
C HIS A 85 -13.22 -1.44 -6.29
N PHE A 86 -14.37 -0.94 -5.81
CA PHE A 86 -15.00 -1.47 -4.61
C PHE A 86 -15.30 -2.98 -4.76
N SER A 87 -15.96 -3.38 -5.85
CA SER A 87 -16.31 -4.78 -6.10
C SER A 87 -15.09 -5.70 -6.16
N ASP A 88 -14.01 -5.26 -6.80
CA ASP A 88 -12.75 -6.00 -6.87
C ASP A 88 -12.14 -6.21 -5.48
N ALA A 89 -12.05 -5.15 -4.67
CA ALA A 89 -11.53 -5.23 -3.31
C ALA A 89 -12.43 -6.09 -2.40
N PHE A 90 -13.76 -5.90 -2.44
CA PHE A 90 -14.72 -6.72 -1.68
C PHE A 90 -14.58 -8.21 -2.01
N ASN A 91 -14.52 -8.55 -3.30
CA ASN A 91 -14.36 -9.94 -3.70
C ASN A 91 -13.00 -10.53 -3.29
N ARG A 92 -11.95 -9.69 -3.22
CA ARG A 92 -10.64 -10.12 -2.71
C ARG A 92 -10.71 -10.45 -1.23
N VAL A 93 -11.21 -9.52 -0.40
CA VAL A 93 -11.42 -9.73 1.05
C VAL A 93 -12.21 -11.02 1.29
N ARG A 94 -13.33 -11.17 0.58
CA ARG A 94 -14.21 -12.33 0.70
C ARG A 94 -13.56 -13.67 0.36
N LYS A 95 -12.60 -13.70 -0.57
CA LYS A 95 -11.99 -14.94 -1.08
C LYS A 95 -10.64 -15.26 -0.46
N GLU A 96 -9.90 -14.24 -0.05
CA GLU A 96 -8.49 -14.34 0.32
C GLU A 96 -8.23 -13.97 1.78
N TYR A 97 -9.23 -13.48 2.52
CA TYR A 97 -9.05 -13.23 3.95
C TYR A 97 -8.85 -14.55 4.72
N LEU A 98 -8.04 -14.47 5.78
CA LEU A 98 -7.58 -15.64 6.54
C LEU A 98 -8.74 -16.42 7.18
N GLN A 99 -9.78 -15.70 7.60
CA GLN A 99 -10.97 -16.28 8.23
C GLN A 99 -12.18 -16.14 7.30
N GLU A 100 -13.18 -17.00 7.48
CA GLU A 100 -14.45 -16.85 6.77
C GLU A 100 -15.12 -15.54 7.21
N VAL A 101 -15.60 -14.75 6.24
CA VAL A 101 -16.19 -13.42 6.48
C VAL A 101 -17.69 -13.42 6.17
N ASP A 102 -18.47 -12.73 7.00
CA ASP A 102 -19.89 -12.49 6.72
C ASP A 102 -20.04 -11.38 5.67
N GLU A 103 -20.36 -11.78 4.44
CA GLU A 103 -20.59 -10.87 3.31
C GLU A 103 -21.63 -9.78 3.61
N ASN A 104 -22.70 -10.11 4.36
CA ASN A 104 -23.74 -9.16 4.70
C ASN A 104 -23.24 -8.13 5.71
N HIS A 105 -22.46 -8.57 6.69
CA HIS A 105 -21.83 -7.68 7.66
C HIS A 105 -20.87 -6.70 6.99
N LEU A 106 -20.01 -7.19 6.09
CA LEU A 106 -19.07 -6.37 5.32
C LEU A 106 -19.78 -5.30 4.48
N LEU A 107 -20.83 -5.69 3.75
CA LEU A 107 -21.60 -4.75 2.92
C LEU A 107 -22.41 -3.75 3.76
N ALA A 108 -22.90 -4.17 4.94
CA ALA A 108 -23.54 -3.27 5.88
C ALA A 108 -22.55 -2.24 6.44
N ALA A 109 -21.33 -2.66 6.78
CA ALA A 109 -20.27 -1.76 7.23
C ALA A 109 -19.89 -0.74 6.14
N ALA A 110 -19.76 -1.18 4.88
CA ALA A 110 -19.53 -0.28 3.75
C ALA A 110 -20.64 0.78 3.59
N VAL A 111 -21.91 0.39 3.75
CA VAL A 111 -23.05 1.31 3.73
C VAL A 111 -22.95 2.35 4.85
N GLU A 112 -22.61 1.93 6.06
CA GLU A 112 -22.42 2.85 7.19
C GLU A 112 -21.22 3.78 6.98
N GLY A 113 -20.14 3.30 6.38
CA GLY A 113 -19.00 4.13 5.95
C GLY A 113 -19.42 5.27 5.03
N ILE A 114 -20.22 4.96 4.01
CA ILE A 114 -20.76 5.98 3.08
C ILE A 114 -21.64 6.99 3.82
N LYS A 115 -22.55 6.53 4.67
CA LYS A 115 -23.49 7.42 5.40
C LYS A 115 -22.77 8.39 6.34
N LYS A 116 -21.62 8.00 6.90
CA LYS A 116 -20.80 8.85 7.78
C LYS A 116 -20.17 10.05 7.06
N LEU A 117 -20.17 10.09 5.73
CA LEU A 117 -19.54 11.17 4.98
C LEU A 117 -20.19 12.56 5.14
N ASN A 118 -21.29 12.72 5.88
CA ASN A 118 -21.96 14.00 6.19
C ASN A 118 -22.22 14.93 4.97
N GLY A 119 -22.14 14.39 3.76
CA GLY A 119 -22.28 15.12 2.51
C GLY A 119 -23.72 15.13 2.01
N ARG A 120 -24.06 16.13 1.20
CA ARG A 120 -25.34 16.13 0.49
C ARG A 120 -25.38 14.96 -0.50
N ARG A 121 -26.53 14.26 -0.53
CA ARG A 121 -26.77 13.16 -1.46
C ARG A 121 -26.55 13.62 -2.91
N GLY A 122 -25.88 12.78 -3.68
CA GLY A 122 -25.56 13.01 -5.10
C GLY A 122 -24.47 14.04 -5.38
N THR A 123 -23.79 14.59 -4.36
CA THR A 123 -22.74 15.62 -4.56
C THR A 123 -21.32 15.13 -4.26
N LEU A 124 -21.17 13.96 -3.66
CA LEU A 124 -19.86 13.45 -3.23
C LEU A 124 -19.08 12.87 -4.41
N GLN A 125 -17.78 13.12 -4.46
CA GLN A 125 -16.93 12.51 -5.50
C GLN A 125 -16.96 10.97 -5.36
N PRO A 126 -17.10 10.21 -6.45
CA PRO A 126 -17.16 8.75 -6.38
C PRO A 126 -15.95 8.10 -5.69
N VAL A 127 -14.77 8.73 -5.81
CA VAL A 127 -13.55 8.33 -5.10
C VAL A 127 -13.78 8.34 -3.59
N ALA A 128 -14.23 9.48 -3.03
CA ALA A 128 -14.46 9.61 -1.59
C ALA A 128 -15.54 8.63 -1.08
N VAL A 129 -16.58 8.37 -1.88
CA VAL A 129 -17.63 7.39 -1.52
C VAL A 129 -17.07 5.96 -1.52
N THR A 130 -16.27 5.60 -2.52
CA THR A 130 -15.62 4.28 -2.60
C THR A 130 -14.61 4.09 -1.47
N GLU A 131 -13.75 5.07 -1.20
CA GLU A 131 -12.73 5.00 -0.14
C GLU A 131 -13.40 4.84 1.24
N ALA A 132 -14.41 5.65 1.57
CA ALA A 132 -15.13 5.52 2.84
C ALA A 132 -15.85 4.16 3.00
N ALA A 133 -16.36 3.61 1.89
CA ALA A 133 -16.96 2.29 1.89
C ALA A 133 -15.92 1.19 2.15
N LEU A 134 -14.74 1.29 1.53
CA LEU A 134 -13.64 0.34 1.71
C LEU A 134 -13.02 0.43 3.10
N ASP A 135 -12.79 1.64 3.61
CA ASP A 135 -12.30 1.88 4.96
C ASP A 135 -13.19 1.22 6.01
N ALA A 136 -14.50 1.47 5.93
CA ALA A 136 -15.45 0.91 6.88
C ALA A 136 -15.57 -0.61 6.76
N LEU A 137 -15.50 -1.15 5.53
CA LEU A 137 -15.56 -2.59 5.28
C LEU A 137 -14.32 -3.32 5.82
N VAL A 138 -13.12 -2.83 5.50
CA VAL A 138 -11.87 -3.47 5.91
C VAL A 138 -11.66 -3.34 7.42
N GLY A 139 -12.12 -2.23 8.01
CA GLY A 139 -12.05 -2.00 9.46
C GLY A 139 -12.91 -2.96 10.31
N THR A 140 -13.79 -3.78 9.72
CA THR A 140 -14.52 -4.83 10.46
C THR A 140 -13.81 -6.18 10.49
N LEU A 141 -12.69 -6.33 9.77
CA LEU A 141 -11.99 -7.62 9.69
C LEU A 141 -11.21 -7.89 10.97
N ASP A 142 -10.25 -7.03 11.30
CA ASP A 142 -9.42 -7.12 12.50
C ASP A 142 -8.74 -5.75 12.79
N PRO A 143 -8.11 -5.57 13.96
CA PRO A 143 -7.47 -4.29 14.34
C PRO A 143 -6.26 -3.86 13.48
N HIS A 144 -5.71 -4.74 12.65
CA HIS A 144 -4.56 -4.50 11.78
C HIS A 144 -4.94 -4.36 10.30
N SER A 145 -6.19 -4.68 9.96
CA SER A 145 -6.76 -4.50 8.64
C SER A 145 -7.12 -3.04 8.40
N SER A 146 -6.52 -2.44 7.37
CA SER A 146 -6.84 -1.10 6.92
C SER A 146 -6.79 -1.01 5.39
N TYR A 147 -7.66 -0.18 4.82
CA TYR A 147 -7.54 0.21 3.43
C TYR A 147 -6.53 1.35 3.33
N LEU A 148 -5.73 1.34 2.26
CA LEU A 148 -4.82 2.42 1.92
C LEU A 148 -5.27 2.99 0.57
N ASN A 149 -5.62 4.27 0.55
CA ASN A 149 -5.87 4.96 -0.71
C ASN A 149 -4.56 5.11 -1.53
N PRO A 150 -4.61 5.54 -2.80
CA PRO A 150 -3.42 5.62 -3.65
C PRO A 150 -2.28 6.49 -3.08
N ASP A 151 -2.61 7.59 -2.38
CA ASP A 151 -1.62 8.48 -1.78
C ASP A 151 -1.01 7.84 -0.52
N GLU A 152 -1.83 7.23 0.34
CA GLU A 152 -1.38 6.49 1.53
C GLU A 152 -0.53 5.27 1.17
N TYR A 153 -0.93 4.53 0.13
CA TYR A 153 -0.14 3.41 -0.39
C TYR A 153 1.20 3.89 -0.93
N LYS A 154 1.23 5.02 -1.64
CA LYS A 154 2.48 5.60 -2.10
C LYS A 154 3.37 6.02 -0.93
N ASP A 155 2.80 6.61 0.11
CA ASP A 155 3.54 7.01 1.31
C ASP A 155 4.05 5.80 2.13
N SER A 156 3.28 4.71 2.22
CA SER A 156 3.72 3.50 2.91
C SER A 156 4.90 2.84 2.19
N ARG A 157 4.91 2.85 0.85
CA ARG A 157 6.03 2.37 0.02
C ARG A 157 7.32 3.16 0.23
N VAL A 158 7.22 4.44 0.58
CA VAL A 158 8.36 5.31 0.86
C VAL A 158 9.00 4.97 2.21
N VAL A 159 8.20 4.55 3.18
CA VAL A 159 8.72 4.06 4.48
C VAL A 159 9.42 2.72 4.29
N THR A 160 8.79 1.77 3.60
CA THR A 160 9.33 0.41 3.44
C THR A 160 10.52 0.33 2.49
N SER A 161 10.64 1.24 1.51
CA SER A 161 11.86 1.36 0.69
C SER A 161 13.07 1.79 1.52
N GLY A 162 12.87 2.40 2.69
CA GLY A 162 13.94 3.01 3.46
C GLY A 162 14.50 4.29 2.83
N GLU A 163 13.88 4.78 1.75
CA GLU A 163 14.44 5.85 0.96
C GLU A 163 13.36 6.80 0.44
N PHE A 164 13.58 8.11 0.65
CA PHE A 164 12.66 9.13 0.19
C PHE A 164 13.37 10.36 -0.38
N GLY A 165 12.76 10.96 -1.42
CA GLY A 165 13.22 12.25 -1.95
C GLY A 165 12.79 13.38 -1.02
N GLY A 166 13.73 14.08 -0.41
CA GLY A 166 13.42 15.14 0.54
C GLY A 166 14.64 15.86 1.09
N LEU A 167 14.46 16.50 2.25
CA LEU A 167 15.45 17.38 2.87
C LEU A 167 16.19 16.72 4.04
N GLY A 168 15.62 15.65 4.62
CA GLY A 168 16.13 14.99 5.81
C GLY A 168 15.84 15.76 7.09
N ILE A 169 14.57 16.12 7.31
CA ILE A 169 14.12 16.80 8.53
C ILE A 169 12.99 16.03 9.18
N GLU A 170 13.04 15.95 10.50
CA GLU A 170 11.91 15.57 11.34
C GLU A 170 11.14 16.84 11.70
N ILE A 171 9.82 16.80 11.54
CA ILE A 171 8.96 17.97 11.66
C ILE A 171 7.71 17.69 12.50
N ASN A 172 7.17 18.73 13.11
CA ASN A 172 5.89 18.72 13.80
C ASN A 172 5.04 19.93 13.40
N MET A 173 3.74 19.89 13.73
CA MET A 173 2.89 21.06 13.69
C MET A 173 3.04 21.86 14.99
N ASN A 174 3.51 23.11 14.89
CA ASN A 174 3.48 24.02 16.02
C ASN A 174 2.07 24.58 16.22
N GLN A 175 1.44 24.24 17.35
CA GLN A 175 0.04 24.59 17.62
C GLN A 175 -0.18 26.09 17.82
N ASN A 176 0.81 26.81 18.34
CA ASN A 176 0.70 28.24 18.64
C ASN A 176 0.74 29.08 17.37
N TYR A 177 1.69 28.77 16.48
CA TYR A 177 1.90 29.53 15.25
C TYR A 177 1.17 28.95 14.03
N LYS A 178 0.65 27.71 14.16
CA LYS A 178 0.01 26.93 13.09
C LYS A 178 0.91 26.81 11.85
N VAL A 179 2.20 26.57 12.07
CA VAL A 179 3.21 26.36 11.03
C VAL A 179 4.03 25.13 11.39
N ILE A 180 4.88 24.70 10.47
CA ILE A 180 5.75 23.54 10.69
C ILE A 180 6.95 23.95 11.54
N GLU A 181 7.23 23.17 12.56
CA GLU A 181 8.43 23.26 13.40
C GLU A 181 9.37 22.10 13.09
N ILE A 182 10.66 22.40 12.99
CA ILE A 182 11.70 21.39 12.85
C ILE A 182 11.99 20.81 14.24
N ILE A 183 11.72 19.52 14.43
CA ILE A 183 12.13 18.79 15.63
C ILE A 183 13.64 18.61 15.60
N SER A 184 14.15 18.03 14.52
CA SER A 184 15.59 17.90 14.28
C SER A 184 15.87 17.73 12.79
N PRO A 185 16.91 18.38 12.24
CA PRO A 185 17.55 17.91 11.02
C PRO A 185 18.22 16.55 11.26
N ILE A 186 18.21 15.68 10.27
CA ILE A 186 18.94 14.41 10.30
C ILE A 186 20.39 14.72 9.92
N THR A 187 21.37 14.25 10.70
CA THR A 187 22.80 14.44 10.43
C THR A 187 23.16 14.03 9.01
N ASP A 188 24.08 14.77 8.38
CA ASP A 188 24.57 14.51 7.02
C ASP A 188 23.50 14.54 5.92
N THR A 189 22.31 15.10 6.18
CA THR A 189 21.30 15.36 5.14
C THR A 189 21.39 16.79 4.59
N PRO A 190 20.73 17.10 3.45
CA PRO A 190 20.74 18.44 2.88
C PRO A 190 20.31 19.53 3.87
N ALA A 191 19.29 19.27 4.69
CA ALA A 191 18.81 20.23 5.69
C ALA A 191 19.82 20.50 6.80
N TYR A 192 20.52 19.46 7.27
CA TYR A 192 21.59 19.62 8.24
C TYR A 192 22.74 20.45 7.68
N ARG A 193 23.19 20.16 6.44
CA ARG A 193 24.21 20.95 5.75
C ARG A 193 23.78 22.39 5.47
N ALA A 194 22.49 22.62 5.26
CA ALA A 194 21.93 23.95 5.07
C ALA A 194 21.82 24.76 6.39
N GLY A 195 22.21 24.18 7.54
CA GLY A 195 22.25 24.88 8.81
C GLY A 195 20.87 25.10 9.46
N LEU A 196 19.87 24.30 9.07
CA LEU A 196 18.60 24.24 9.78
C LEU A 196 18.84 23.68 11.20
N LYS A 197 18.02 24.09 12.16
CA LYS A 197 18.16 23.75 13.58
C LYS A 197 16.83 23.32 14.18
N ALA A 198 16.90 22.56 15.27
CA ALA A 198 15.73 22.29 16.11
C ALA A 198 15.07 23.60 16.55
N GLY A 199 13.74 23.65 16.52
CA GLY A 199 12.94 24.84 16.86
C GLY A 199 12.79 25.86 15.73
N ASP A 200 13.41 25.66 14.57
CA ASP A 200 13.14 26.49 13.39
C ASP A 200 11.70 26.31 12.93
N LEU A 201 11.02 27.42 12.61
CA LEU A 201 9.68 27.41 12.05
C LEU A 201 9.72 27.63 10.54
N ILE A 202 9.21 26.66 9.77
CA ILE A 202 9.05 26.80 8.32
C ILE A 202 7.72 27.51 8.07
N THR A 203 7.78 28.71 7.50
CA THR A 203 6.59 29.56 7.29
C THR A 203 6.12 29.54 5.84
N HIS A 204 7.06 29.38 4.89
CA HIS A 204 6.78 29.31 3.46
C HIS A 204 7.63 28.23 2.79
N VAL A 205 7.08 27.63 1.73
CA VAL A 205 7.77 26.71 0.82
C VAL A 205 7.58 27.22 -0.60
N ASP A 206 8.67 27.52 -1.30
CA ASP A 206 8.71 28.14 -2.62
C ASP A 206 7.90 29.45 -2.70
N GLY A 207 7.89 30.21 -1.61
CA GLY A 207 7.12 31.46 -1.46
C GLY A 207 5.64 31.26 -1.13
N VAL A 208 5.14 30.02 -1.10
CA VAL A 208 3.77 29.71 -0.69
C VAL A 208 3.70 29.56 0.82
N SER A 209 2.85 30.35 1.48
CA SER A 209 2.62 30.25 2.91
C SER A 209 2.02 28.89 3.27
N ILE A 210 2.61 28.22 4.27
CA ILE A 210 2.09 26.95 4.81
C ILE A 210 1.33 27.13 6.13
N LYS A 211 1.11 28.38 6.56
CA LYS A 211 0.39 28.69 7.80
C LYS A 211 -1.05 28.20 7.74
N GLY A 212 -1.48 27.48 8.77
CA GLY A 212 -2.81 26.91 8.90
C GLY A 212 -3.08 25.71 7.98
N ARG A 213 -2.09 25.24 7.23
CA ARG A 213 -2.19 24.01 6.43
C ARG A 213 -1.91 22.78 7.29
N ASP A 214 -2.47 21.64 6.91
CA ASP A 214 -2.20 20.35 7.55
C ASP A 214 -0.72 19.93 7.32
N ILE A 215 -0.15 19.17 8.26
CA ILE A 215 1.22 18.65 8.18
C ILE A 215 1.43 17.85 6.89
N ARG A 216 0.43 17.09 6.44
CA ARG A 216 0.47 16.34 5.17
C ARG A 216 0.69 17.24 3.96
N TYR A 217 0.08 18.43 3.95
CA TYR A 217 0.29 19.40 2.87
C TYR A 217 1.73 19.89 2.84
N ALA A 218 2.30 20.21 4.01
CA ALA A 218 3.69 20.63 4.10
C ALA A 218 4.65 19.50 3.70
N VAL A 219 4.42 18.26 4.15
CA VAL A 219 5.22 17.09 3.74
C VAL A 219 5.24 16.94 2.21
N LYS A 220 4.09 17.10 1.55
CA LYS A 220 3.98 17.03 0.09
C LYS A 220 4.80 18.12 -0.62
N MET A 221 4.86 19.33 -0.05
CA MET A 221 5.63 20.46 -0.58
C MET A 221 7.15 20.30 -0.34
N LEU A 222 7.54 19.79 0.83
CA LEU A 222 8.93 19.59 1.21
C LEU A 222 9.56 18.40 0.47
N ARG A 223 8.78 17.34 0.22
CA ARG A 223 9.18 16.22 -0.64
C ARG A 223 9.24 16.64 -2.10
N GLY A 224 9.96 15.86 -2.89
CA GLY A 224 10.10 16.10 -4.33
C GLY A 224 11.16 15.21 -4.94
N LYS A 225 11.35 15.35 -6.25
CA LYS A 225 12.38 14.57 -6.96
C LYS A 225 13.77 14.95 -6.40
N PRO A 226 14.67 13.98 -6.17
CA PRO A 226 16.06 14.28 -5.88
C PRO A 226 16.68 15.20 -6.94
N ASN A 227 17.65 16.02 -6.53
CA ASN A 227 18.33 17.02 -7.36
C ASN A 227 17.43 18.17 -7.83
N THR A 228 16.33 18.44 -7.12
CA THR A 228 15.51 19.64 -7.33
C THR A 228 15.58 20.54 -6.11
N ASP A 229 15.57 21.85 -6.32
CA ASP A 229 15.65 22.81 -5.24
C ASP A 229 14.28 23.08 -4.61
N VAL A 230 14.31 23.45 -3.33
CA VAL A 230 13.19 24.04 -2.61
C VAL A 230 13.68 25.23 -1.81
N ARG A 231 12.93 26.34 -1.86
CA ARG A 231 13.21 27.52 -1.05
C ARG A 231 12.30 27.52 0.18
N LEU A 232 12.89 27.50 1.37
CA LEU A 232 12.17 27.58 2.64
C LEU A 232 12.35 28.96 3.24
N THR A 233 11.27 29.56 3.75
CA THR A 233 11.37 30.76 4.60
C THR A 233 11.30 30.34 6.05
N ILE A 234 12.42 30.53 6.77
CA ILE A 234 12.63 30.10 8.15
C ILE A 234 12.45 31.27 9.11
N GLN A 235 11.66 31.06 10.14
CA GLN A 235 11.61 31.92 11.32
C GLN A 235 12.33 31.21 12.47
N ARG A 236 13.47 31.79 12.89
CA ARG A 236 14.27 31.33 14.03
C ARG A 236 14.16 32.33 15.16
N GLN A 237 14.04 31.88 16.41
CA GLN A 237 13.95 32.77 17.57
C GLN A 237 15.15 33.73 17.61
N GLY A 238 14.88 35.03 17.81
CA GLY A 238 15.89 36.08 17.88
C GLY A 238 16.41 36.58 16.53
N ASN A 239 15.98 35.98 15.40
CA ASN A 239 16.40 36.39 14.06
C ASN A 239 15.21 36.93 13.25
N SER A 240 15.51 37.82 12.30
CA SER A 240 14.56 38.14 11.22
C SER A 240 14.33 36.91 10.33
N PRO A 241 13.15 36.74 9.72
CA PRO A 241 12.91 35.68 8.74
C PRO A 241 13.97 35.68 7.64
N PHE A 242 14.41 34.49 7.23
CA PHE A 242 15.41 34.34 6.17
C PHE A 242 15.07 33.14 5.28
N ASP A 243 15.51 33.22 4.02
CA ASP A 243 15.32 32.15 3.05
C ASP A 243 16.52 31.21 3.02
N VAL A 244 16.23 29.92 2.86
CA VAL A 244 17.22 28.86 2.68
C VAL A 244 16.81 28.03 1.47
N THR A 245 17.66 27.97 0.45
CA THR A 245 17.47 27.05 -0.68
C THR A 245 18.18 25.74 -0.39
N ILE A 246 17.45 24.63 -0.51
CA ILE A 246 17.96 23.29 -0.23
C ILE A 246 17.70 22.41 -1.44
N THR A 247 18.74 21.76 -1.95
CA THR A 247 18.61 20.75 -2.99
C THR A 247 18.15 19.44 -2.37
N ARG A 248 17.00 18.92 -2.81
CA ARG A 248 16.46 17.63 -2.36
C ARG A 248 17.44 16.52 -2.70
N ALA A 249 17.62 15.58 -1.78
CA ALA A 249 18.40 14.38 -2.01
C ALA A 249 17.55 13.14 -1.76
N LYS A 250 18.08 11.99 -2.15
CA LYS A 250 17.59 10.70 -1.70
C LYS A 250 18.06 10.52 -0.24
N ILE A 251 17.13 10.59 0.70
CA ILE A 251 17.40 10.40 2.12
C ILE A 251 17.27 8.92 2.41
N GLN A 252 18.30 8.32 2.99
CA GLN A 252 18.30 6.94 3.42
C GLN A 252 18.01 6.88 4.91
N ILE A 253 17.07 6.03 5.29
CA ILE A 253 16.75 5.72 6.68
C ILE A 253 17.72 4.63 7.12
N GLU A 254 18.48 4.87 8.18
CA GLU A 254 19.30 3.84 8.81
C GLU A 254 18.40 2.90 9.62
N SER A 255 18.08 1.73 9.05
CA SER A 255 17.33 0.69 9.76
C SER A 255 18.11 0.06 10.88
N VAL A 256 19.43 -0.03 10.74
CA VAL A 256 20.31 -0.71 11.68
C VAL A 256 21.30 0.29 12.27
N LYS A 257 21.29 0.41 13.58
CA LYS A 257 22.29 1.15 14.36
C LYS A 257 23.07 0.16 15.20
N TRP A 258 24.33 0.46 15.50
CA TRP A 258 25.12 -0.43 16.35
C TRP A 258 26.14 0.31 17.19
N GLU A 259 26.51 -0.32 18.30
CA GLU A 259 27.59 0.11 19.17
C GLU A 259 28.26 -1.10 19.86
N THR A 260 29.30 -0.82 20.63
CA THR A 260 30.05 -1.85 21.37
C THR A 260 30.21 -1.42 22.81
N VAL A 261 29.77 -2.26 23.76
CA VAL A 261 29.83 -1.97 25.20
C VAL A 261 30.48 -3.16 25.90
N GLY A 262 31.67 -2.97 26.49
CA GLY A 262 32.31 -3.99 27.34
C GLY A 262 32.53 -5.36 26.67
N GLY A 263 32.83 -5.41 25.37
CA GLY A 263 32.97 -6.67 24.63
C GLY A 263 31.67 -7.24 24.06
N ILE A 264 30.55 -6.56 24.22
CA ILE A 264 29.25 -6.93 23.66
C ILE A 264 28.94 -6.02 22.47
N GLY A 265 28.55 -6.61 21.34
CA GLY A 265 27.98 -5.85 20.22
C GLY A 265 26.49 -5.62 20.46
N VAL A 266 26.04 -4.37 20.37
CA VAL A 266 24.60 -4.04 20.45
C VAL A 266 24.16 -3.60 19.07
N VAL A 267 23.22 -4.33 18.48
CA VAL A 267 22.63 -4.02 17.18
C VAL A 267 21.16 -3.67 17.40
N ARG A 268 20.76 -2.46 17.04
CA ARG A 268 19.39 -2.00 17.11
C ARG A 268 18.79 -1.93 15.72
N ILE A 269 17.73 -2.71 15.49
CA ILE A 269 16.94 -2.64 14.25
C ILE A 269 15.69 -1.81 14.54
N THR A 270 15.59 -0.66 13.90
CA THR A 270 14.48 0.29 14.12
C THR A 270 13.25 -0.04 13.27
N HIS A 271 13.45 -0.57 12.06
CA HIS A 271 12.39 -0.96 11.12
C HIS A 271 12.91 -2.05 10.17
N PHE A 272 12.03 -2.90 9.63
CA PHE A 272 12.35 -3.80 8.54
C PHE A 272 12.04 -3.14 7.19
N ILE A 273 13.03 -2.47 6.60
CA ILE A 273 12.99 -1.83 5.28
C ILE A 273 13.90 -2.58 4.29
N SER A 274 13.80 -2.27 2.99
CA SER A 274 14.40 -3.06 1.90
C SER A 274 15.91 -3.34 1.98
N ASN A 275 16.66 -2.64 2.81
CA ASN A 275 18.12 -2.83 2.99
C ASN A 275 18.50 -3.33 4.39
N SER A 276 17.54 -3.81 5.21
CA SER A 276 17.79 -4.12 6.63
C SER A 276 18.68 -5.33 6.81
N GLU A 277 18.50 -6.37 5.99
CA GLU A 277 19.37 -7.56 5.98
C GLU A 277 20.83 -7.16 5.70
N GLN A 278 21.07 -6.45 4.59
CA GLN A 278 22.41 -5.98 4.24
C GLN A 278 23.01 -5.05 5.30
N ALA A 279 22.20 -4.15 5.87
CA ALA A 279 22.65 -3.23 6.92
C ALA A 279 23.02 -3.98 8.22
N LEU A 280 22.34 -5.08 8.52
CA LEU A 280 22.70 -5.98 9.63
C LEU A 280 24.04 -6.65 9.36
N GLU A 281 24.22 -7.24 8.18
CA GLU A 281 25.49 -7.88 7.81
C GLU A 281 26.67 -6.90 7.94
N ASP A 282 26.51 -5.69 7.42
CA ASP A 282 27.52 -4.63 7.50
C ASP A 282 27.82 -4.23 8.95
N ALA A 283 26.80 -4.14 9.80
CA ALA A 283 26.95 -3.84 11.22
C ALA A 283 27.70 -4.97 11.93
N LEU A 284 27.32 -6.24 11.70
CA LEU A 284 27.97 -7.40 12.28
C LEU A 284 29.44 -7.48 11.88
N GLN A 285 29.77 -7.29 10.60
CA GLN A 285 31.16 -7.26 10.14
C GLN A 285 31.99 -6.18 10.85
N LYS A 286 31.42 -4.98 11.04
CA LYS A 286 32.09 -3.88 11.76
C LYS A 286 32.27 -4.18 13.25
N ILE A 287 31.28 -4.78 13.90
CA ILE A 287 31.34 -5.22 15.30
C ILE A 287 32.42 -6.28 15.48
N PHE A 288 32.41 -7.33 14.64
CA PHE A 288 33.39 -8.42 14.72
C PHE A 288 34.81 -7.91 14.55
N ARG A 289 35.06 -7.02 13.57
CA ARG A 289 36.37 -6.39 13.39
C ARG A 289 36.79 -5.52 14.58
N LYS A 290 35.84 -4.79 15.18
CA LYS A 290 36.12 -3.86 16.29
C LYS A 290 36.39 -4.57 17.61
N LEU A 291 35.65 -5.64 17.91
CA LEU A 291 35.80 -6.41 19.14
C LEU A 291 36.89 -7.47 19.04
N ASN A 292 37.06 -8.08 17.86
CA ASN A 292 37.99 -9.18 17.63
C ASN A 292 37.84 -10.25 18.74
N ASP A 293 38.94 -10.72 19.31
CA ASP A 293 38.96 -11.74 20.37
C ASP A 293 38.31 -11.30 21.70
N LYS A 294 37.93 -10.03 21.84
CA LYS A 294 37.25 -9.50 23.04
C LYS A 294 35.74 -9.67 22.98
N MET A 295 35.19 -10.19 21.88
CA MET A 295 33.75 -10.35 21.73
C MET A 295 33.23 -11.43 22.67
N SER A 296 32.29 -11.04 23.53
CA SER A 296 31.64 -11.92 24.50
C SER A 296 30.19 -12.24 24.13
N GLY A 297 29.57 -11.48 23.23
CA GLY A 297 28.20 -11.73 22.78
C GLY A 297 27.61 -10.60 21.93
N LEU A 298 26.36 -10.81 21.51
CA LEU A 298 25.57 -9.86 20.73
C LEU A 298 24.20 -9.63 21.40
N VAL A 299 23.73 -8.39 21.39
CA VAL A 299 22.36 -8.02 21.76
C VAL A 299 21.66 -7.49 20.52
N LEU A 300 20.53 -8.11 20.16
CA LEU A 300 19.63 -7.62 19.13
C LEU A 300 18.49 -6.82 19.79
N ASP A 301 18.52 -5.50 19.66
CA ASP A 301 17.50 -4.60 20.20
C ASP A 301 16.41 -4.31 19.15
N LEU A 302 15.23 -4.89 19.36
CA LEU A 302 14.03 -4.68 18.56
C LEU A 302 13.01 -3.76 19.25
N ARG A 303 13.38 -3.09 20.34
CA ARG A 303 12.44 -2.21 21.06
C ARG A 303 12.03 -1.03 20.18
N SER A 304 10.72 -0.76 20.19
CA SER A 304 10.09 0.27 19.35
C SER A 304 10.24 0.05 17.84
N ASN A 305 10.47 -1.20 17.41
CA ASN A 305 10.40 -1.59 16.01
C ASN A 305 8.97 -2.03 15.68
N PRO A 306 8.22 -1.30 14.83
CA PRO A 306 6.83 -1.62 14.50
C PRO A 306 6.68 -2.73 13.47
N GLY A 307 7.77 -3.32 12.98
CA GLY A 307 7.78 -4.31 11.90
C GLY A 307 8.27 -3.72 10.58
N GLY A 308 7.66 -4.16 9.48
CA GLY A 308 8.00 -3.75 8.13
C GLY A 308 7.88 -4.90 7.13
N LEU A 309 8.83 -4.95 6.20
CA LEU A 309 8.91 -5.94 5.14
C LEU A 309 9.20 -7.34 5.72
N LEU A 310 8.31 -8.29 5.44
CA LEU A 310 8.39 -9.67 5.95
C LEU A 310 9.66 -10.38 5.47
N ASP A 311 9.98 -10.27 4.19
CA ASP A 311 11.20 -10.82 3.59
C ASP A 311 12.47 -10.30 4.30
N GLN A 312 12.48 -9.02 4.66
CA GLN A 312 13.60 -8.44 5.42
C GLN A 312 13.67 -8.95 6.85
N SER A 313 12.53 -9.22 7.50
CA SER A 313 12.52 -9.85 8.82
C SER A 313 13.01 -11.31 8.78
N VAL A 314 12.68 -12.03 7.70
CA VAL A 314 13.17 -13.39 7.47
C VAL A 314 14.67 -13.39 7.24
N GLY A 315 15.19 -12.52 6.36
CA GLY A 315 16.64 -12.41 6.12
C GLY A 315 17.43 -12.04 7.38
N VAL A 316 16.90 -11.12 8.20
CA VAL A 316 17.48 -10.80 9.51
C VAL A 316 17.51 -12.01 10.45
N ALA A 317 16.45 -12.82 10.48
CA ALA A 317 16.40 -14.00 11.32
C ALA A 317 17.36 -15.09 10.84
N ASP A 318 17.45 -15.29 9.52
CA ASP A 318 18.33 -16.28 8.88
C ASP A 318 19.81 -16.07 9.24
N ALA A 319 20.23 -14.81 9.42
CA ALA A 319 21.58 -14.47 9.87
C ALA A 319 21.98 -15.08 11.24
N PHE A 320 21.01 -15.56 12.04
CA PHE A 320 21.24 -16.12 13.37
C PHE A 320 20.86 -17.60 13.49
N LEU A 321 20.28 -18.20 12.46
CA LEU A 321 19.75 -19.57 12.49
C LEU A 321 20.56 -20.48 11.57
N SER A 322 20.89 -21.69 12.05
CA SER A 322 21.64 -22.68 11.24
C SER A 322 20.75 -23.66 10.49
N ASN A 323 19.50 -23.80 10.92
CA ASN A 323 18.44 -24.60 10.31
C ASN A 323 17.09 -24.28 10.98
N GLY A 324 16.00 -24.79 10.42
CA GLY A 324 14.64 -24.62 10.92
C GLY A 324 13.77 -23.76 10.00
N GLU A 325 12.45 -23.94 10.11
CA GLU A 325 11.48 -23.08 9.44
C GLU A 325 11.38 -21.75 10.18
N ILE A 326 11.48 -20.62 9.45
CA ILE A 326 11.45 -19.27 10.05
C ILE A 326 10.00 -18.80 10.25
N VAL A 327 9.14 -18.92 9.22
CA VAL A 327 7.73 -18.52 9.26
C VAL A 327 6.94 -19.27 8.18
N SER A 328 5.70 -19.65 8.47
CA SER A 328 4.74 -20.33 7.56
C SER A 328 3.52 -19.48 7.22
#